data_AF-A0A947UPX1-F1
#
_entry.id   AF-A0A947UPX1-F1
#
_cell.length_a   1.000
_cell.length_b   1.000
_cell.length_c   1.000
_cell.angle_alpha   90.00
_cell.angle_beta   90.00
_cell.angle_gamma   90.00
#
_symmetry.space_group_name_H-M   'P 1'
#
loop_
_entity.id
_entity.type
_entity.pdbx_description
1 polymer ?
#
loop_
_entity_poly.entity_id
_entity_poly.type
_entity_poly.pdbx_seq_one_letter_code
_entity_poly.pdbx_strand_id
1 'polypeptide(L)'
;MNPRIESLEKMLDGPRDGALLRFSLGNEYLKAGNPAKAAECFKNAVDRDNHYSAAWKALGKALAEAGDHAAALAAYERGIVVAETKGDIQAAKEMTVFAKRIRRALEAQQPPTT
;
A
#
# COMPACT_ATOMS: atom_id res chain seq x y z
N MET A 1 13.90 -2.96 19.28
CA MET A 1 14.31 -2.46 17.95
C MET A 1 14.25 -3.64 16.99
N ASN A 2 13.62 -3.50 15.81
CA ASN A 2 13.48 -4.61 14.89
C ASN A 2 14.72 -4.62 13.97
N PRO A 3 15.69 -5.54 14.16
CA PRO A 3 17.00 -5.46 13.51
C PRO A 3 16.92 -5.51 11.98
N ARG A 4 15.81 -6.06 11.46
CA ARG A 4 15.51 -6.10 10.03
C ARG A 4 15.20 -4.71 9.47
N ILE A 5 14.43 -3.91 10.19
CA ILE A 5 14.07 -2.53 9.81
C ILE A 5 15.34 -1.68 9.76
N GLU A 6 16.15 -1.72 10.81
CA GLU A 6 17.40 -0.94 10.89
C GLU A 6 18.38 -1.28 9.76
N SER A 7 18.47 -2.57 9.41
CA SER A 7 19.33 -3.03 8.31
C SER A 7 18.84 -2.50 6.96
N LEU A 8 17.52 -2.47 6.74
CA LEU A 8 16.91 -1.97 5.51
C LEU A 8 16.98 -0.44 5.41
N GLU A 9 16.80 0.28 6.52
CA GLU A 9 16.95 1.75 6.58
C GLU A 9 18.37 2.19 6.22
N LYS A 10 19.40 1.47 6.67
CA LYS A 10 20.80 1.74 6.31
C LYS A 10 21.11 1.55 4.81
N MET A 11 20.24 0.84 4.09
CA MET A 11 20.40 0.61 2.65
C MET A 11 19.66 1.64 1.79
N LEU A 12 18.86 2.52 2.42
CA LEU A 12 18.21 3.64 1.74
C LEU A 12 19.28 4.60 1.19
N ASP A 13 18.96 5.26 0.07
CA ASP A 13 19.88 6.13 -0.68
C ASP A 13 21.16 5.45 -1.21
N GLY A 14 21.30 4.13 -1.02
CA GLY A 14 22.38 3.33 -1.57
C GLY A 14 22.09 2.82 -2.98
N PRO A 15 23.05 2.09 -3.60
CA PRO A 15 22.89 1.51 -4.94
C PRO A 15 21.78 0.45 -5.04
N ARG A 16 21.23 0.02 -3.90
CA ARG A 16 20.12 -0.94 -3.80
C ARG A 16 18.80 -0.27 -3.40
N ASP A 17 18.74 1.06 -3.29
CA ASP A 17 17.49 1.78 -3.04
C ASP A 17 16.60 1.74 -4.27
N GLY A 18 15.63 0.84 -4.24
CA GLY A 18 14.63 0.67 -5.28
C GLY A 18 13.30 0.23 -4.70
N ALA A 19 12.32 0.06 -5.58
CA ALA A 19 10.96 -0.29 -5.18
C ALA A 19 10.88 -1.54 -4.30
N LEU A 20 11.69 -2.58 -4.58
CA LEU A 20 11.74 -3.81 -3.79
C LEU A 20 12.27 -3.62 -2.37
N LEU A 21 13.29 -2.79 -2.18
CA LEU A 21 13.85 -2.49 -0.85
C LEU A 21 12.81 -1.77 0.00
N ARG A 22 12.22 -0.71 -0.55
CA ARG A 22 11.17 0.09 0.08
C ARG A 22 9.92 -0.73 0.39
N PHE A 23 9.52 -1.63 -0.52
CA PHE A 23 8.45 -2.61 -0.28
C PHE A 23 8.77 -3.57 0.86
N SER A 24 9.99 -4.10 0.92
CA SER A 24 10.43 -4.99 2.00
C SER A 24 10.42 -4.27 3.35
N LEU A 25 10.92 -3.03 3.39
CA LEU A 25 10.90 -2.18 4.58
C LEU A 25 9.46 -1.88 5.06
N GLY A 26 8.56 -1.56 4.13
CA GLY A 26 7.15 -1.35 4.45
C GLY A 26 6.48 -2.58 5.06
N ASN A 27 6.79 -3.79 4.56
CA ASN A 27 6.28 -5.03 5.14
C ASN A 27 6.79 -5.26 6.57
N GLU A 28 8.04 -4.94 6.85
CA GLU A 28 8.58 -5.05 8.21
C GLU A 28 7.94 -4.03 9.16
N TYR A 29 7.61 -2.82 8.70
CA TYR A 29 6.83 -1.86 9.49
C TYR A 29 5.39 -2.33 9.75
N LEU A 30 4.72 -2.96 8.77
CA LEU A 30 3.40 -3.57 9.00
C LEU A 30 3.47 -4.65 10.08
N LYS A 31 4.47 -5.55 9.99
CA LYS A 31 4.67 -6.59 11.01
C LYS A 31 4.98 -6.01 12.39
N ALA A 32 5.65 -4.86 12.44
CA ALA A 32 5.94 -4.14 13.67
C ALA A 32 4.73 -3.33 14.20
N GLY A 33 3.56 -3.42 13.56
CA GLY A 33 2.36 -2.70 13.99
C GLY A 33 2.41 -1.19 13.72
N ASN A 34 3.24 -0.75 12.76
CA ASN A 34 3.36 0.65 12.36
C ASN A 34 2.87 0.88 10.93
N PRO A 35 1.53 0.88 10.71
CA PRO A 35 0.95 0.99 9.37
C PRO A 35 1.21 2.34 8.70
N ALA A 36 1.35 3.43 9.48
CA ALA A 36 1.67 4.75 8.94
C ALA A 36 3.05 4.77 8.27
N LYS A 37 4.10 4.32 8.96
CA LYS A 37 5.45 4.21 8.37
C LYS A 37 5.49 3.23 7.21
N ALA A 38 4.73 2.14 7.30
CA ALA A 38 4.62 1.19 6.20
C ALA A 38 4.03 1.84 4.94
N ALA A 39 2.96 2.63 5.08
CA ALA A 39 2.35 3.36 3.99
C ALA A 39 3.34 4.33 3.32
N GLU A 40 4.16 5.04 4.10
CA GLU A 40 5.22 5.89 3.55
C GLU A 40 6.23 5.08 2.72
N CYS A 41 6.66 3.92 3.22
CA CYS A 41 7.58 3.03 2.50
C CYS A 41 6.97 2.48 1.21
N PHE A 42 5.70 2.06 1.23
CA PHE A 42 5.04 1.56 0.03
C PHE A 42 4.74 2.67 -0.99
N LYS A 43 4.39 3.88 -0.53
CA LYS A 43 4.24 5.06 -1.39
C LYS A 43 5.54 5.35 -2.12
N ASN A 44 6.63 5.34 -1.36
CA ASN A 44 7.98 5.46 -1.88
C ASN A 44 8.36 4.33 -2.85
N ALA A 45 7.83 3.12 -2.68
CA ALA A 45 8.07 2.02 -3.60
C ALA A 45 7.32 2.22 -4.94
N VAL A 46 6.05 2.63 -4.90
CA VAL A 46 5.25 2.86 -6.11
C VAL A 46 5.64 4.13 -6.87
N ASP A 47 6.27 5.10 -6.19
CA ASP A 47 6.88 6.27 -6.84
C ASP A 47 8.10 5.88 -7.69
N ARG A 48 8.86 4.88 -7.22
CA ARG A 48 10.03 4.33 -7.94
C ARG A 48 9.63 3.36 -9.05
N ASP A 49 8.64 2.51 -8.79
CA ASP A 49 8.06 1.60 -9.78
C ASP A 49 6.54 1.64 -9.72
N ASN A 50 5.95 2.47 -10.57
CA ASN A 50 4.50 2.63 -10.66
C ASN A 50 3.80 1.38 -11.22
N HIS A 51 4.54 0.44 -11.82
CA HIS A 51 4.02 -0.84 -12.31
C HIS A 51 4.07 -1.95 -11.24
N TYR A 52 4.43 -1.64 -10.00
CA TYR A 52 4.53 -2.65 -8.96
C TYR A 52 3.18 -2.94 -8.29
N SER A 53 2.35 -3.81 -8.90
CA SER A 53 1.01 -4.19 -8.42
C SER A 53 0.98 -4.61 -6.94
N ALA A 54 1.97 -5.39 -6.49
CA ALA A 54 2.06 -5.83 -5.10
C ALA A 54 2.31 -4.66 -4.12
N ALA A 55 3.11 -3.66 -4.51
CA ALA A 55 3.34 -2.48 -3.69
C ALA A 55 2.08 -1.60 -3.59
N TRP A 56 1.30 -1.47 -4.66
CA TRP A 56 -0.01 -0.80 -4.61
C TRP A 56 -0.98 -1.52 -3.66
N LYS A 57 -1.05 -2.86 -3.73
CA LYS A 57 -1.88 -3.66 -2.82
C LYS A 57 -1.48 -3.44 -1.35
N ALA A 58 -0.17 -3.47 -1.07
CA ALA A 58 0.35 -3.28 0.27
C ALA A 58 0.17 -1.84 0.78
N LEU A 59 0.29 -0.83 -0.09
CA LEU A 59 -0.01 0.56 0.21
C LEU A 59 -1.46 0.74 0.65
N GLY A 60 -2.41 0.22 -0.14
CA GLY A 60 -3.83 0.30 0.21
C GLY A 60 -4.14 -0.37 1.55
N LYS A 61 -3.50 -1.53 1.82
CA LYS A 61 -3.65 -2.23 3.10
C LYS A 61 -3.11 -1.42 4.26
N ALA A 62 -1.90 -0.87 4.12
CA ALA A 62 -1.26 -0.07 5.17
C ALA A 62 -2.06 1.20 5.48
N LEU A 63 -2.57 1.89 4.46
CA LEU A 63 -3.42 3.07 4.64
C LEU A 63 -4.75 2.71 5.32
N ALA A 64 -5.36 1.58 4.97
CA ALA A 64 -6.58 1.12 5.61
C ALA A 64 -6.37 0.77 7.09
N GLU A 65 -5.25 0.11 7.42
CA GLU A 65 -4.87 -0.17 8.82
C GLU A 65 -4.47 1.09 9.60
N ALA A 66 -3.97 2.11 8.91
CA ALA A 66 -3.70 3.43 9.49
C ALA A 66 -4.97 4.29 9.69
N GLY A 67 -6.14 3.82 9.22
CA GLY A 67 -7.43 4.53 9.30
C GLY A 67 -7.67 5.53 8.18
N ASP A 68 -6.73 5.71 7.25
CA ASP A 68 -6.91 6.59 6.08
C ASP A 68 -7.61 5.83 4.95
N HIS A 69 -8.91 5.61 5.15
CA HIS A 69 -9.77 4.89 4.22
C HIS A 69 -9.88 5.57 2.85
N ALA A 70 -9.83 6.91 2.79
CA ALA A 70 -9.89 7.64 1.53
C ALA A 70 -8.62 7.41 0.70
N ALA A 71 -7.44 7.55 1.30
CA ALA A 71 -6.18 7.28 0.60
C ALA A 71 -6.03 5.79 0.26
N ALA A 72 -6.49 4.89 1.13
CA ALA A 72 -6.49 3.46 0.88
C ALA A 72 -7.30 3.09 -0.37
N LEU A 73 -8.50 3.67 -0.51
CA LEU A 73 -9.34 3.46 -1.69
C LEU A 73 -8.63 3.91 -2.97
N ALA A 74 -8.06 5.11 -2.98
CA ALA A 74 -7.34 5.64 -4.13
C ALA A 74 -6.12 4.78 -4.50
N ALA A 75 -5.39 4.26 -3.51
CA ALA A 75 -4.27 3.35 -3.73
C ALA A 75 -4.72 2.02 -4.35
N TYR A 76 -5.83 1.44 -3.87
CA TYR A 76 -6.38 0.22 -4.45
C TYR A 76 -6.89 0.44 -5.88
N GLU A 77 -7.57 1.55 -6.17
CA GLU A 77 -8.06 1.85 -7.52
C GLU A 77 -6.92 1.96 -8.53
N ARG A 78 -5.83 2.67 -8.17
CA ARG A 78 -4.62 2.71 -9.01
C ARG A 78 -3.96 1.36 -9.15
N GLY A 79 -3.87 0.60 -8.05
CA GLY A 79 -3.30 -0.74 -8.04
C GLY A 79 -4.04 -1.72 -8.94
N ILE A 80 -5.38 -1.65 -8.99
CA ILE A 80 -6.21 -2.49 -9.88
C ILE A 80 -5.84 -2.22 -11.33
N VAL A 81 -5.80 -0.96 -11.76
CA VAL A 81 -5.44 -0.60 -13.15
C VAL A 81 -4.06 -1.13 -13.53
N VAL A 82 -3.08 -0.97 -12.63
CA VAL A 82 -1.71 -1.48 -12.82
C VAL A 82 -1.68 -3.00 -12.91
N ALA A 83 -2.40 -3.68 -12.03
CA ALA A 83 -2.46 -5.14 -12.00
C ALA A 83 -3.15 -5.71 -13.25
N GLU A 84 -4.27 -5.13 -13.69
CA GLU A 84 -4.96 -5.52 -14.92
C GLU A 84 -4.07 -5.31 -16.16
N THR A 85 -3.38 -4.16 -16.23
CA THR A 85 -2.44 -3.86 -17.33
C THR A 85 -1.32 -4.90 -17.42
N LYS A 86 -0.85 -5.43 -16.28
CA LYS A 86 0.20 -6.47 -16.24
C LYS A 86 -0.34 -7.90 -16.37
N GLY A 87 -1.65 -8.10 -16.41
CA GLY A 87 -2.26 -9.43 -16.35
C GLY A 87 -2.20 -10.10 -14.97
N ASP A 88 -1.94 -9.33 -13.90
CA ASP A 88 -2.00 -9.80 -12.51
C ASP A 88 -3.44 -9.80 -11.99
N ILE A 89 -4.25 -10.65 -12.61
CA ILE A 89 -5.71 -10.71 -12.39
C ILE A 89 -6.05 -11.05 -10.93
N GLN A 90 -5.20 -11.82 -10.24
CA GLN A 90 -5.42 -12.16 -8.84
C GLN A 90 -5.26 -10.94 -7.92
N ALA A 91 -4.18 -10.16 -8.10
CA ALA A 91 -4.00 -8.94 -7.33
C ALA A 91 -5.13 -7.93 -7.59
N ALA A 92 -5.55 -7.78 -8.85
CA ALA A 92 -6.67 -6.90 -9.22
C ALA A 92 -7.97 -7.31 -8.50
N LYS A 93 -8.29 -8.61 -8.46
CA LYS A 93 -9.47 -9.13 -7.74
C LYS A 93 -9.40 -8.87 -6.24
N GLU A 94 -8.27 -9.17 -5.60
CA GLU A 94 -8.07 -8.90 -4.17
C GLU A 94 -8.28 -7.42 -3.85
N MET A 95 -7.61 -6.54 -4.60
CA MET A 95 -7.71 -5.08 -4.41
C MET A 95 -9.13 -4.57 -4.65
N THR A 96 -9.86 -5.13 -5.62
CA THR A 96 -11.27 -4.78 -5.87
C THR A 96 -12.15 -5.10 -4.67
N VAL A 97 -11.94 -6.24 -4.01
CA VAL A 97 -12.69 -6.62 -2.80
C VAL A 97 -12.40 -5.63 -1.67
N PHE A 98 -11.13 -5.27 -1.45
CA PHE A 98 -10.77 -4.29 -0.42
C PHE A 98 -11.34 -2.90 -0.72
N ALA A 99 -11.20 -2.41 -1.95
CA ALA A 99 -11.75 -1.14 -2.41
C ALA A 99 -13.27 -1.06 -2.19
N LYS A 100 -14.02 -2.11 -2.57
CA LYS A 100 -15.48 -2.17 -2.35
C LYS A 100 -15.86 -2.09 -0.88
N ARG A 101 -15.13 -2.79 0.01
CA ARG A 101 -15.39 -2.75 1.46
C ARG A 101 -15.15 -1.35 2.03
N ILE A 102 -14.08 -0.70 1.61
CA ILE A 102 -13.73 0.66 2.04
C ILE A 102 -14.74 1.67 1.52
N ARG A 103 -15.12 1.60 0.24
CA ARG A 103 -16.14 2.47 -0.36
C ARG A 103 -17.45 2.41 0.44
N ARG A 104 -17.93 1.20 0.72
CA ARG A 104 -19.13 1.01 1.54
C ARG A 104 -18.99 1.60 2.96
N ALA A 105 -17.82 1.44 3.57
CA ALA A 105 -17.55 2.01 4.89
C ALA A 105 -17.54 3.54 4.85
N LEU A 106 -16.99 4.16 3.80
CA LEU A 106 -17.00 5.62 3.61
C LEU A 106 -18.42 6.14 3.36
N GLU A 107 -19.20 5.47 2.51
CA GLU A 107 -20.61 5.83 2.24
C GLU A 107 -21.47 5.75 3.49
N ALA A 108 -21.29 4.72 4.33
CA ALA A 108 -22.03 4.58 5.59
C ALA A 108 -21.68 5.66 6.63
N GLN A 109 -20.52 6.32 6.49
CA GLN A 109 -20.09 7.41 7.36
C GLN A 109 -20.59 8.78 6.88
N GLN A 110 -21.09 8.90 5.64
CA GLN A 110 -21.71 10.12 5.16
C GLN A 110 -23.19 10.12 5.57
N PRO A 111 -23.66 11.09 6.40
CA PRO A 111 -25.08 11.19 6.70
C PRO A 111 -25.84 11.47 5.39
N PRO A 112 -27.09 10.97 5.23
CA PRO A 112 -27.89 11.29 4.07
C PRO A 112 -28.06 12.81 4.00
N THR A 113 -27.48 13.42 2.96
CA THR A 113 -27.76 14.81 2.62
C THR A 113 -29.25 14.91 2.31
N THR A 114 -30.01 15.46 3.26
CA THR A 114 -31.42 15.81 3.10
C THR A 114 -31.53 17.02 2.19
#